data_AF-A0AAV6AX29-F1
#
_entry.id   AF-A0AAV6AX29-F1
#
_cell.length_a   1.000
_cell.length_b   1.000
_cell.length_c   1.000
_cell.angle_alpha   90.00
_cell.angle_beta   90.00
_cell.angle_gamma   90.00
#
_symmetry.space_group_name_H-M   'P 1'
#
loop_
_entity.id
_entity.type
_entity.pdbx_description
1 polymer ?
#
loop_
_entity_poly.entity_id
_entity_poly.type
_entity_poly.pdbx_seq_one_letter_code
_entity_poly.pdbx_strand_id
1 'polypeptide(L)'
;MISIPGQPGSTCDGFSRREFLRIGGMSMAGITLGDILRLQAQAGEVNAKGKAGWGAAKSVIFVFLQGGPSHIDIWDPKPDAPSNVRGDFKPIKSKVPGI
;
A
#
# COMPACT_ATOMS: atom_id res chain seq x y z
N MET A 1 -14.00 10.84 -1.19
CA MET A 1 -12.78 9.98 -1.15
C MET A 1 -13.24 8.53 -1.19
N ILE A 2 -13.04 7.85 -2.32
CA ILE A 2 -13.35 6.43 -2.49
C ILE A 2 -12.26 5.64 -1.74
N SER A 3 -12.66 4.76 -0.81
CA SER A 3 -11.76 3.76 -0.23
C SER A 3 -12.15 2.40 -0.79
N ILE A 4 -11.16 1.71 -1.35
CA ILE A 4 -11.26 0.36 -1.91
C ILE A 4 -10.79 -0.58 -0.79
N PRO A 5 -11.69 -1.38 -0.17
CA PRO A 5 -11.26 -2.36 0.81
C PRO A 5 -10.35 -3.38 0.11
N GLY A 6 -9.15 -3.58 0.65
CA GLY A 6 -8.23 -4.64 0.23
C GLY A 6 -8.71 -6.01 0.71
N GLN A 7 -7.82 -7.01 0.72
CA GLN A 7 -8.15 -8.32 1.29
C GLN A 7 -8.62 -8.20 2.75
N PRO A 8 -9.59 -9.02 3.18
CA PRO A 8 -10.12 -8.97 4.53
C PRO A 8 -8.98 -9.25 5.53
N GLY A 9 -8.60 -8.20 6.28
CA GLY A 9 -7.71 -8.29 7.43
C GLY A 9 -8.46 -7.78 8.66
N SER A 10 -8.30 -8.46 9.79
CA SER A 10 -8.82 -7.99 11.07
C SER A 10 -7.78 -7.07 11.71
N THR A 11 -8.05 -5.77 11.79
CA THR A 11 -7.35 -4.88 12.72
C THR A 11 -8.20 -4.72 13.98
N CYS A 12 -7.57 -4.47 15.13
CA CYS A 12 -8.27 -4.30 16.42
C CYS A 12 -9.11 -3.00 16.50
N ASP A 13 -9.18 -2.23 15.41
CA ASP A 13 -9.78 -0.89 15.40
C ASP A 13 -11.32 -0.91 15.35
N GLY A 14 -11.92 -2.09 15.13
CA GLY A 14 -13.37 -2.26 15.03
C GLY A 14 -13.99 -1.45 13.89
N PHE A 15 -15.32 -1.30 13.91
CA PHE A 15 -16.02 -0.46 12.93
C PHE A 15 -15.96 1.01 13.33
N SER A 16 -15.39 1.84 12.46
CA SER A 16 -15.38 3.29 12.68
C SER A 16 -16.77 3.89 12.45
N ARG A 17 -17.10 4.99 13.15
CA ARG A 17 -18.34 5.77 12.92
C ARG A 17 -18.50 6.17 11.44
N ARG A 18 -17.37 6.40 10.75
CA ARG A 18 -17.32 6.77 9.34
C ARG A 18 -17.73 5.61 8.42
N GLU A 19 -17.37 4.38 8.74
CA GLU A 19 -17.82 3.20 8.00
C GLU A 19 -19.32 2.97 8.18
N PHE A 20 -19.85 3.16 9.39
CA PHE A 20 -21.28 3.04 9.65
C PHE A 20 -22.10 4.05 8.81
N LEU A 21 -21.70 5.32 8.81
CA LEU A 21 -22.34 6.36 7.99
C LEU A 21 -22.17 6.11 6.48
N ARG A 22 -21.07 5.49 6.06
CA ARG A 22 -20.84 5.14 4.66
C ARG A 22 -21.74 4.00 4.21
N ILE A 23 -21.80 2.91 4.98
CA ILE A 23 -22.66 1.76 4.68
C ILE A 23 -24.13 2.18 4.72
N GLY A 24 -24.54 2.92 5.76
CA GLY A 24 -25.90 3.45 5.89
C GLY A 24 -26.25 4.51 4.83
N GLY A 25 -25.29 5.33 4.41
CA GLY A 25 -25.49 6.29 3.34
C GLY A 25 -25.63 5.62 1.96
N MET A 26 -24.86 4.56 1.70
CA MET A 26 -24.93 3.79 0.45
C MET A 26 -26.26 3.02 0.33
N SER A 27 -26.78 2.48 1.43
CA SER A 27 -28.11 1.84 1.44
C SER A 27 -29.24 2.85 1.19
N MET A 28 -29.16 4.05 1.80
CA MET A 28 -30.12 5.13 1.56
C MET A 28 -30.07 5.68 0.11
N ALA A 29 -28.90 5.69 -0.50
CA ALA A 29 -28.73 6.06 -1.91
C ALA A 29 -29.15 4.97 -2.91
N GLY A 30 -29.60 3.80 -2.42
CA GLY A 30 -30.06 2.69 -3.27
C GLY A 30 -28.93 1.98 -4.03
N ILE A 31 -27.67 2.20 -3.65
CA ILE A 31 -26.53 1.54 -4.29
C ILE A 31 -26.42 0.12 -3.72
N THR A 32 -26.80 -0.87 -4.52
CA THR A 32 -26.77 -2.26 -4.11
C THR A 32 -25.39 -2.88 -4.34
N LEU A 33 -25.15 -4.04 -3.72
CA LEU A 33 -23.94 -4.83 -3.98
C LEU A 33 -23.82 -5.19 -5.48
N GLY A 34 -24.95 -5.43 -6.17
CA GLY A 34 -24.97 -5.70 -7.60
C GLY A 34 -24.49 -4.51 -8.43
N ASP A 35 -24.83 -3.28 -8.04
CA ASP A 35 -24.35 -2.06 -8.70
C ASP A 35 -22.84 -1.89 -8.52
N ILE A 36 -22.33 -2.22 -7.33
CA ILE A 36 -20.89 -2.18 -7.05
C ILE A 36 -20.15 -3.20 -7.92
N LEU A 37 -20.64 -4.44 -7.99
CA LEU A 37 -20.03 -5.49 -8.82
C LEU A 37 -20.07 -5.13 -10.31
N ARG A 38 -21.15 -4.51 -10.77
CA ARG A 38 -21.29 -4.04 -12.16
C ARG A 38 -20.32 -2.90 -12.47
N LEU A 39 -20.16 -1.95 -11.56
CA LEU A 39 -19.19 -0.86 -11.68
C LEU A 39 -17.74 -1.37 -11.61
N GLN A 40 -17.45 -2.39 -10.79
CA GLN A 40 -16.13 -3.02 -10.75
C GLN A 40 -15.80 -3.75 -12.06
N ALA A 41 -16.76 -4.47 -12.63
CA ALA A 41 -16.60 -5.11 -13.93
C ALA A 41 -16.29 -4.09 -15.03
N GLN A 42 -16.94 -2.91 -15.00
CA GLN A 42 -16.65 -1.81 -15.93
C GLN A 42 -15.32 -1.10 -15.62
N ALA A 43 -14.94 -1.00 -14.34
CA ALA A 43 -13.67 -0.38 -13.92
C ALA A 43 -12.43 -1.23 -14.26
N GLY A 44 -12.60 -2.53 -14.51
CA GLY A 44 -11.56 -3.43 -15.00
C GLY A 44 -10.95 -3.01 -16.35
N GLU A 45 -11.63 -2.16 -17.12
CA GLU A 45 -11.11 -1.63 -18.39
C GLU A 45 -10.29 -0.34 -18.22
N VAL A 46 -10.33 0.32 -17.06
CA VAL A 46 -9.83 1.71 -16.91
C VAL A 46 -8.42 1.80 -16.30
N ASN A 47 -7.77 0.69 -15.91
CA ASN A 47 -6.43 0.73 -15.32
C ASN A 47 -5.37 -0.04 -16.11
N ALA A 48 -5.00 0.52 -17.27
CA ALA A 48 -3.69 0.24 -17.90
C ALA A 48 -3.11 1.46 -18.62
N LYS A 49 -3.44 2.69 -18.19
CA LYS A 49 -2.81 3.92 -18.69
C LYS A 49 -2.26 4.80 -17.57
N GLY A 50 -1.69 4.19 -16.53
CA GLY A 50 -0.58 4.84 -15.82
C GLY A 50 0.57 4.95 -16.83
N LYS A 51 1.14 6.14 -17.04
CA LYS A 51 2.16 6.43 -18.06
C LYS A 51 3.17 5.26 -18.17
N ALA A 52 3.07 4.51 -19.26
CA ALA A 52 4.01 3.44 -19.60
C ALA A 52 5.33 4.08 -20.02
N GLY A 53 6.11 4.54 -19.03
CA GLY A 53 7.53 4.77 -19.22
C GLY A 53 8.27 3.43 -19.34
N TRP A 54 9.48 3.48 -19.88
CA TRP A 54 10.37 2.32 -19.91
C TRP A 54 10.60 1.81 -18.48
N GLY A 55 10.16 0.58 -18.19
CA GLY A 55 10.33 -0.04 -16.86
C GLY A 55 9.14 0.02 -15.90
N ALA A 56 7.93 0.39 -16.35
CA ALA A 56 6.74 0.26 -15.49
C ALA A 56 6.50 -1.21 -15.11
N ALA A 57 6.64 -1.55 -13.84
CA ALA A 57 6.38 -2.89 -13.33
C ALA A 57 4.92 -3.30 -13.58
N LYS A 58 4.71 -4.46 -14.20
CA LYS A 58 3.37 -4.98 -14.52
C LYS A 58 2.55 -5.27 -13.27
N SER A 59 3.21 -5.71 -12.20
CA SER A 59 2.65 -5.96 -10.88
C SER A 59 3.72 -5.72 -9.81
N VAL A 60 3.34 -5.16 -8.67
CA VAL A 60 4.22 -4.97 -7.49
C VAL A 60 3.54 -5.61 -6.29
N ILE A 61 4.28 -6.44 -5.54
CA ILE A 61 3.84 -6.96 -4.24
C ILE A 61 4.55 -6.13 -3.18
N PHE A 62 3.78 -5.37 -2.40
CA PHE A 62 4.28 -4.60 -1.27
C PHE A 62 3.93 -5.31 0.04
N VAL A 63 4.95 -5.77 0.77
CA VAL A 63 4.78 -6.43 2.06
C VAL A 63 5.05 -5.40 3.16
N PHE A 64 3.99 -4.92 3.81
CA PHE A 64 4.10 -3.99 4.93
C PHE A 64 4.21 -4.77 6.25
N LEU A 65 5.43 -4.92 6.76
CA LEU A 65 5.68 -5.54 8.05
C LEU A 65 5.58 -4.47 9.14
N GLN A 66 4.41 -4.35 9.75
CA GLN A 66 4.20 -3.38 10.84
C GLN A 66 5.08 -3.75 12.04
N GLY A 67 5.96 -2.82 12.44
CA GLY A 67 6.93 -3.03 13.54
C GLY A 67 8.24 -3.68 13.12
N GLY A 68 8.43 -4.02 11.84
CA GLY A 68 9.73 -4.46 11.31
C GLY A 68 10.68 -3.29 11.07
N PRO A 69 12.00 -3.52 11.04
CA PRO A 69 12.95 -2.49 10.65
C PRO A 69 12.76 -2.15 9.17
N SER A 70 13.00 -0.89 8.80
CA SER A 70 12.77 -0.46 7.42
C SER A 70 13.81 -1.06 6.47
N HIS A 71 13.51 -1.07 5.16
CA HIS A 71 14.47 -1.57 4.16
C HIS A 71 15.81 -0.82 4.22
N ILE A 72 15.75 0.48 4.50
CA ILE A 72 16.94 1.34 4.63
C ILE A 72 17.74 1.03 5.91
N ASP A 73 17.14 0.39 6.93
CA ASP A 73 17.90 0.06 8.15
C ASP A 73 18.62 -1.29 8.04
N ILE A 74 18.20 -2.17 7.11
CA ILE A 74 18.68 -3.56 7.03
C ILE A 74 19.47 -3.81 5.74
N TRP A 75 18.83 -3.57 4.60
CA TRP A 75 19.25 -4.14 3.32
C TRP A 75 20.06 -3.16 2.48
N ASP A 76 19.74 -1.87 2.58
CA ASP A 76 20.45 -0.81 1.85
C ASP A 76 20.56 0.47 2.71
N PRO A 77 21.49 0.52 3.69
CA PRO A 77 21.66 1.67 4.58
C PRO A 77 22.19 2.94 3.91
N LYS A 78 22.58 2.85 2.63
CA LYS A 78 23.02 3.97 1.81
C LYS A 78 23.92 4.96 2.59
N PRO A 79 25.07 4.51 3.10
CA PRO A 79 25.87 5.25 4.08
C PRO A 79 26.33 6.63 3.56
N ASP A 80 26.52 6.77 2.25
CA ASP A 80 27.01 7.99 1.62
C ASP A 80 25.89 8.97 1.24
N ALA A 81 24.62 8.62 1.45
CA ALA A 81 23.52 9.54 1.19
C ALA A 81 23.42 10.66 2.25
N PRO A 82 22.83 11.81 1.88
CA PRO A 82 22.52 12.88 2.82
C PRO A 82 21.68 12.40 4.02
N SER A 83 21.81 13.07 5.16
CA SER A 83 21.17 12.67 6.43
C SER A 83 19.65 12.66 6.40
N ASN A 84 19.02 13.36 5.45
CA ASN A 84 17.57 13.34 5.24
C ASN A 84 17.10 12.16 4.37
N VAL A 85 18.02 11.36 3.83
CA VAL A 85 17.75 10.24 2.93
C VAL A 85 18.17 8.91 3.56
N ARG A 86 19.33 8.85 4.22
CA ARG A 86 19.80 7.63 4.91
C ARG A 86 19.13 7.47 6.28
N GLY A 87 19.06 6.22 6.77
CA GLY A 87 18.59 5.93 8.13
C GLY A 87 19.53 6.43 9.22
N ASP A 88 19.07 6.38 10.48
CA ASP A 88 19.84 6.86 11.64
C ASP A 88 21.02 5.94 12.00
N PHE A 89 20.98 4.68 11.54
CA PHE A 89 21.99 3.67 11.84
C PHE A 89 23.19 3.77 10.90
N LYS A 90 24.39 3.52 11.45
CA LYS A 90 25.63 3.43 10.68
C LYS A 90 26.01 1.95 10.48
N PRO A 91 26.36 1.53 9.26
CA PRO A 91 26.82 0.16 9.03
C PRO A 91 28.13 -0.10 9.78
N ILE A 92 28.28 -1.32 10.29
CA ILE A 92 29.52 -1.84 10.87
C ILE A 92 30.20 -2.76 9.86
N LYS A 93 31.51 -2.96 9.99
CA LYS A 93 32.23 -3.92 9.12
C LYS A 93 31.72 -5.33 9.35
N SER A 94 31.31 -6.01 8.28
CA SER A 94 31.01 -7.43 8.31
C SER A 94 32.32 -8.25 8.36
N LYS A 95 32.21 -9.54 8.71
CA LYS A 95 33.36 -10.47 8.65
C LYS A 95 33.80 -10.77 7.21
N VAL A 96 32.95 -10.51 6.22
CA VAL A 96 33.21 -10.80 4.81
C VAL A 96 33.57 -9.49 4.10
N PRO A 97 34.81 -9.34 3.59
CA PRO A 97 35.20 -8.13 2.88
C PRO A 97 34.28 -7.86 1.67
N GLY A 98 33.77 -6.64 1.57
CA GLY A 98 32.92 -6.21 0.44
C GLY A 98 31.41 -6.33 0.67
N ILE A 99 30.98 -6.83 1.84
CA ILE A 99 29.62 -6.73 2.38
C ILE A 99 29.63 -5.69 3.50
#